data_AF-A0A915AL51-F1
#
_entry.id   AF-A0A915AL51-F1
#
_cell.length_a   1.000
_cell.length_b   1.000
_cell.length_c   1.000
_cell.angle_alpha   90.00
_cell.angle_beta   90.00
_cell.angle_gamma   90.00
#
_symmetry.space_group_name_H-M   'P 1'
#
loop_
_entity.id
_entity.type
_entity.pdbx_description
1 polymer ?
#
loop_
_entity_poly.entity_id
_entity_poly.type
_entity_poly.pdbx_seq_one_letter_code
_entity_poly.pdbx_strand_id
1 'polypeptide(L)'
;GDAELVRILINALRHPRMELVVPDKFDKWSALLAEAHYLGLKQIEQRIQQNAPQPNMITLAYHGALPLGIQAFATDVNFRKISRILVSGKVTVCRQVFGESLNESRDVAMESVGRYTGRFFLKHTSLERALDALTSNGFKFTSANSHSPSGAVETICTDEQCYIHYTQFIFIRKPSLAI
;
A
#
# COMPACT_ATOMS: atom_id res chain seq x y z
N GLY A 1 7.48 -20.52 -24.20
CA GLY A 1 7.85 -19.25 -23.56
C GLY A 1 7.00 -18.13 -24.10
N ASP A 2 6.66 -17.17 -23.24
CA ASP A 2 6.07 -15.90 -23.65
C ASP A 2 7.13 -15.10 -24.43
N ALA A 3 6.85 -14.79 -25.70
CA ALA A 3 7.81 -14.12 -26.59
C ALA A 3 8.25 -12.74 -26.06
N GLU A 4 7.38 -12.08 -25.28
CA GLU A 4 7.70 -10.79 -24.66
C GLU A 4 8.78 -10.94 -23.59
N LEU A 5 8.69 -11.97 -22.75
CA LEU A 5 9.66 -12.25 -21.68
C LEU A 5 11.01 -12.64 -22.24
N VAL A 6 11.03 -13.51 -23.25
CA VAL A 6 12.26 -13.92 -23.93
C VAL A 6 12.94 -12.72 -24.58
N ARG A 7 12.18 -11.81 -25.18
CA ARG A 7 12.72 -10.55 -25.73
C ARG A 7 13.38 -9.69 -24.66
N ILE A 8 12.76 -9.56 -23.47
CA ILE A 8 13.35 -8.82 -22.35
C ILE A 8 14.68 -9.45 -21.91
N LEU A 9 14.72 -10.79 -21.77
CA LEU A 9 15.93 -11.52 -21.40
C LEU A 9 17.05 -11.36 -22.45
N ILE A 10 16.72 -11.47 -23.74
CA ILE A 10 17.68 -11.26 -24.85
C ILE A 10 18.19 -9.82 -24.86
N ASN A 11 17.33 -8.83 -24.64
CA ASN A 11 17.74 -7.43 -24.58
C ASN A 11 18.68 -7.18 -23.40
N ALA A 12 18.43 -7.81 -22.25
CA ALA A 12 19.34 -7.75 -21.12
C ALA A 12 20.71 -8.36 -21.47
N LEU A 13 20.75 -9.51 -22.15
CA LEU A 13 21.99 -10.14 -22.62
C LEU A 13 22.76 -9.29 -23.64
N ARG A 14 22.05 -8.54 -24.48
CA ARG A 14 22.65 -7.63 -25.47
C ARG A 14 23.24 -6.37 -24.84
N HIS A 15 22.82 -6.00 -23.64
CA HIS A 15 23.33 -4.83 -22.96
C HIS A 15 24.74 -5.12 -22.40
N PRO A 16 25.74 -4.26 -22.62
CA PRO A 16 27.13 -4.51 -22.18
C PRO A 16 27.29 -4.62 -20.66
N ARG A 17 26.29 -4.15 -19.89
CA ARG A 17 26.23 -4.26 -18.43
C ARG A 17 25.23 -5.29 -17.92
N MET A 18 24.62 -6.08 -18.80
CA MET A 18 23.53 -7.00 -18.48
C MET A 18 22.41 -6.36 -17.66
N GLU A 19 21.97 -5.18 -18.11
CA GLU A 19 20.96 -4.41 -17.41
C GLU A 19 19.56 -4.88 -17.80
N LEU A 20 18.72 -5.09 -16.79
CA LEU A 20 17.35 -5.53 -17.00
C LEU A 20 16.44 -4.32 -17.23
N VAL A 21 16.10 -4.08 -18.50
CA VAL A 21 15.15 -3.03 -18.88
C VAL A 21 13.76 -3.64 -19.02
N VAL A 22 12.86 -3.29 -18.11
CA VAL A 22 11.45 -3.71 -18.12
C VAL A 22 10.53 -2.50 -18.37
N PRO A 23 9.34 -2.72 -18.95
CA PRO A 23 8.32 -1.67 -19.05
C PRO A 23 7.91 -1.10 -17.68
N ASP A 24 7.49 0.17 -17.64
CA ASP A 24 7.13 0.88 -16.39
C ASP A 24 6.03 0.19 -15.55
N LYS A 25 5.16 -0.59 -16.18
CA LYS A 25 4.06 -1.32 -15.55
C LYS A 25 4.24 -2.84 -15.60
N PHE A 26 5.48 -3.31 -15.57
CA PHE A 26 5.78 -4.73 -15.63
C PHE A 26 5.40 -5.46 -14.33
N ASP A 27 4.50 -6.44 -14.43
CA ASP A 27 3.97 -7.24 -13.32
C ASP A 27 4.31 -8.74 -13.42
N LYS A 28 4.81 -9.20 -14.58
CA LYS A 28 5.16 -10.60 -14.87
C LYS A 28 6.54 -11.03 -14.33
N TRP A 29 6.95 -10.53 -13.16
CA TRP A 29 8.27 -10.82 -12.58
C TRP A 29 8.50 -12.32 -12.33
N SER A 30 7.47 -13.08 -11.95
CA SER A 30 7.58 -14.53 -11.71
C SER A 30 7.85 -15.28 -12.98
N ALA A 31 7.08 -14.98 -14.02
CA ALA A 31 7.22 -15.62 -15.31
C ALA A 31 8.58 -15.29 -15.93
N LEU A 32 9.06 -14.06 -15.74
CA LEU A 32 10.40 -13.65 -16.16
C LEU A 32 11.49 -14.42 -15.41
N LEU A 33 11.35 -14.60 -14.09
CA LEU A 33 12.29 -15.39 -13.29
C LEU A 33 12.28 -16.86 -13.72
N ALA A 34 11.10 -17.45 -13.92
CA ALA A 34 10.96 -18.84 -14.36
C ALA A 34 11.58 -19.08 -15.74
N GLU A 35 11.38 -18.16 -16.70
CA GLU A 35 11.99 -18.26 -18.03
C GLU A 35 13.52 -18.07 -17.96
N ALA A 36 14.01 -17.14 -17.14
CA ALA A 36 15.45 -16.96 -16.91
C ALA A 36 16.09 -18.22 -16.31
N HIS A 37 15.40 -18.85 -15.35
CA HIS A 37 15.82 -20.11 -14.73
C HIS A 37 15.81 -21.27 -15.74
N TYR A 38 14.76 -21.38 -16.56
CA TYR A 38 14.69 -22.39 -17.63
C TYR A 38 15.84 -22.25 -18.63
N LEU A 39 16.24 -21.02 -18.95
CA LEU A 39 17.37 -20.72 -19.86
C LEU A 39 18.74 -20.77 -19.15
N GLY A 40 18.80 -20.99 -17.84
CA GLY A 40 20.04 -21.08 -17.06
C GLY A 40 20.78 -19.74 -16.88
N LEU A 41 20.08 -18.61 -16.97
CA LEU A 41 20.67 -17.26 -16.96
C LEU A 41 20.88 -16.74 -15.53
N LYS A 42 21.79 -17.38 -14.77
CA LYS A 42 22.00 -17.09 -13.33
C LYS A 42 22.27 -15.63 -12.98
N GLN A 43 23.02 -14.91 -13.82
CA GLN A 43 23.31 -13.49 -13.58
C GLN A 43 22.06 -12.62 -13.74
N ILE A 44 21.20 -12.95 -14.70
CA ILE A 44 19.94 -12.25 -14.92
C ILE A 44 18.94 -12.61 -13.81
N GLU A 45 18.91 -13.85 -13.34
CA GLU A 45 18.09 -14.23 -12.16
C GLU A 45 18.43 -13.38 -10.94
N GLN A 46 19.72 -13.21 -10.62
CA GLN A 46 20.15 -12.34 -9.52
C GLN A 46 19.71 -10.89 -9.74
N ARG A 47 19.78 -10.42 -10.98
CA ARG A 47 19.36 -9.05 -11.34
C ARG A 47 17.85 -8.89 -11.23
N ILE A 48 17.07 -9.88 -11.63
CA ILE A 48 15.62 -9.93 -11.46
C ILE A 48 15.27 -9.86 -9.97
N GLN A 49 15.92 -10.67 -9.13
CA GLN A 49 15.66 -10.67 -7.67
C GLN A 49 16.01 -9.33 -6.99
N GLN A 50 17.04 -8.64 -7.47
CA GLN A 50 17.43 -7.32 -6.98
C GLN A 50 16.45 -6.21 -7.39
N ASN A 51 15.92 -6.27 -8.61
CA ASN A 51 15.04 -5.23 -9.16
C ASN A 51 13.54 -5.50 -8.92
N ALA A 52 13.17 -6.74 -8.66
CA ALA A 52 11.79 -7.10 -8.42
C ALA A 52 11.24 -6.42 -7.15
N PRO A 53 9.98 -5.94 -7.20
CA PRO A 53 9.36 -5.33 -6.04
C PRO A 53 9.21 -6.35 -4.91
N GLN A 54 9.83 -6.07 -3.75
CA GLN A 54 9.79 -6.94 -2.58
C GLN A 54 8.36 -7.12 -2.03
N PRO A 55 8.06 -8.22 -1.30
CA PRO A 55 6.77 -8.42 -0.67
C PRO A 55 6.56 -7.40 0.42
N ASN A 56 5.47 -6.66 0.31
CA ASN A 56 5.16 -5.63 1.27
C ASN A 56 3.66 -5.56 1.51
N MET A 57 3.33 -5.16 2.73
CA MET A 57 1.98 -4.89 3.18
C MET A 57 1.91 -3.46 3.68
N ILE A 58 0.85 -2.76 3.28
CA ILE A 58 0.49 -1.45 3.82
C ILE A 58 -0.95 -1.56 4.32
N THR A 59 -1.19 -1.05 5.52
CA THR A 59 -2.53 -0.90 6.08
C THR A 59 -2.88 0.58 6.10
N LEU A 60 -4.03 0.93 5.52
CA LEU A 60 -4.65 2.24 5.71
C LEU A 60 -5.73 2.11 6.76
N ALA A 61 -5.85 3.08 7.65
CA ALA A 61 -6.97 3.15 8.57
C ALA A 61 -7.48 4.58 8.71
N TYR A 62 -8.75 4.76 9.05
CA TYR A 62 -9.27 6.08 9.39
C TYR A 62 -10.32 6.02 10.50
N HIS A 63 -10.49 7.15 11.15
CA HIS A 63 -11.57 7.41 12.10
C HIS A 63 -12.64 8.27 11.43
N GLY A 64 -13.84 7.73 11.30
CA GLY A 64 -15.01 8.43 10.77
C GLY A 64 -16.03 8.67 11.87
N ALA A 65 -16.52 9.91 11.98
CA ALA A 65 -17.66 10.26 12.83
C ALA A 65 -18.93 10.27 11.99
N LEU A 66 -20.03 9.75 12.54
CA LEU A 66 -21.36 9.93 11.98
C LEU A 66 -22.06 11.04 12.80
N PRO A 67 -22.49 12.15 12.18
CA PRO A 67 -23.25 13.17 12.90
C PRO A 67 -24.61 12.58 13.32
N LEU A 68 -24.90 12.57 14.62
CA LEU A 68 -26.21 12.22 15.14
C LEU A 68 -27.02 13.52 15.31
N GLY A 69 -27.80 13.89 14.29
CA GLY A 69 -28.80 14.95 14.39
C GLY A 69 -30.20 14.38 14.23
N ILE A 70 -31.23 15.03 14.81
CA ILE A 70 -32.66 14.71 14.64
C ILE A 70 -33.10 14.67 13.16
N GLN A 71 -32.27 15.19 12.24
CA GLN A 71 -32.39 15.03 10.79
C GLN A 71 -31.85 13.70 10.22
N ALA A 72 -31.45 12.73 11.04
CA ALA A 72 -30.94 11.42 10.58
C ALA A 72 -31.93 10.59 9.75
N PHE A 73 -33.21 10.98 9.71
CA PHE A 73 -34.25 10.41 8.85
C PHE A 73 -34.49 11.18 7.55
N ALA A 74 -33.80 12.31 7.35
CA ALA A 74 -33.91 13.13 6.15
C ALA A 74 -32.57 13.14 5.41
N THR A 75 -32.57 12.50 4.24
CA THR A 75 -31.52 12.45 3.20
C THR A 75 -30.54 11.27 3.25
N ASP A 76 -30.65 10.47 2.19
CA ASP A 76 -29.80 9.34 1.74
C ASP A 76 -28.33 9.71 1.43
N VAL A 77 -27.79 10.79 2.01
CA VAL A 77 -26.50 11.36 1.56
C VAL A 77 -25.63 11.89 2.72
N ASN A 78 -25.59 11.18 3.84
CA ASN A 78 -24.65 11.53 4.92
C ASN A 78 -23.24 11.02 4.60
N PHE A 79 -22.38 11.92 4.09
CA PHE A 79 -20.97 11.66 3.87
C PHE A 79 -20.24 11.40 5.19
N ARG A 80 -19.45 10.33 5.26
CA ARG A 80 -18.55 10.09 6.41
C ARG A 80 -17.42 11.10 6.39
N LYS A 81 -17.32 11.94 7.42
CA LYS A 81 -16.21 12.88 7.58
C LYS A 81 -14.97 12.12 8.05
N ILE A 82 -13.99 11.95 7.16
CA ILE A 82 -12.69 11.36 7.49
C ILE A 82 -11.82 12.45 8.11
N SER A 83 -11.44 12.27 9.38
CA SER A 83 -10.59 13.22 10.10
C SER A 83 -9.10 13.08 9.77
N ARG A 84 -8.64 11.83 9.65
CA ARG A 84 -7.24 11.48 9.40
C ARG A 84 -7.14 10.07 8.85
N ILE A 85 -6.23 9.89 7.89
CA ILE A 85 -5.86 8.56 7.36
C ILE A 85 -4.52 8.16 7.98
N LEU A 86 -4.54 7.11 8.78
CA LEU A 86 -3.39 6.44 9.37
C LEU A 86 -2.77 5.48 8.35
N VAL A 87 -1.44 5.38 8.38
CA VAL A 87 -0.66 4.51 7.50
C VAL A 87 0.25 3.64 8.36
N SER A 88 0.17 2.33 8.18
CA SER A 88 1.02 1.35 8.83
C SER A 88 1.72 0.48 7.80
N GLY A 89 3.02 0.22 8.00
CA GLY A 89 3.81 -0.58 7.08
C GLY A 89 5.32 -0.40 7.25
N LYS A 90 6.09 -0.93 6.30
CA LYS A 90 7.55 -0.78 6.26
C LYS A 90 7.91 0.65 5.88
N VAL A 91 8.74 1.31 6.69
CA VAL A 91 9.03 2.76 6.59
C VAL A 91 9.49 3.17 5.19
N THR A 92 10.47 2.46 4.64
CA THR A 92 11.02 2.76 3.30
C THR A 92 9.97 2.66 2.20
N VAL A 93 9.01 1.74 2.34
CA VAL A 93 7.95 1.51 1.35
C VAL A 93 6.83 2.52 1.51
N CYS A 94 6.45 2.88 2.73
CA CYS A 94 5.51 3.97 2.98
C CYS A 94 6.02 5.30 2.41
N ARG A 95 7.31 5.61 2.58
CA ARG A 95 7.96 6.79 1.98
C ARG A 95 7.95 6.73 0.45
N GLN A 96 8.25 5.58 -0.14
CA GLN A 96 8.20 5.39 -1.60
C GLN A 96 6.79 5.63 -2.18
N VAL A 97 5.74 5.12 -1.50
CA VAL A 97 4.36 5.18 -2.00
C VAL A 97 3.73 6.55 -1.80
N PHE A 98 3.88 7.14 -0.61
CA PHE A 98 3.15 8.36 -0.23
C PHE A 98 4.00 9.64 -0.30
N GLY A 99 5.33 9.51 -0.32
CA GLY A 99 6.25 10.64 -0.45
C GLY A 99 5.93 11.79 0.49
N GLU A 100 5.80 12.98 -0.08
CA GLU A 100 5.51 14.23 0.66
C GLU A 100 4.12 14.25 1.32
N SER A 101 3.20 13.37 0.90
CA SER A 101 1.86 13.27 1.51
C SER A 101 1.91 12.63 2.89
N LEU A 102 3.02 11.98 3.25
CA LEU A 102 3.23 11.31 4.53
C LEU A 102 3.65 12.31 5.61
N ASN A 103 3.08 12.16 6.80
CA ASN A 103 3.47 12.89 8.00
C ASN A 103 4.11 11.91 8.99
N GLU A 104 5.38 12.15 9.29
CA GLU A 104 6.21 11.31 10.16
C GLU A 104 6.37 11.89 11.58
N SER A 105 5.73 13.01 11.90
CA SER A 105 5.95 13.75 13.16
C SER A 105 5.67 12.94 14.44
N ARG A 106 4.87 11.89 14.35
CA ARG A 106 4.55 10.98 15.48
C ARG A 106 5.51 9.79 15.60
N ASP A 107 6.47 9.64 14.68
CA ASP A 107 7.40 8.52 14.63
C ASP A 107 8.80 8.94 15.07
N VAL A 108 9.00 9.03 16.39
CA VAL A 108 10.26 9.47 17.04
C VAL A 108 11.32 8.33 17.09
N ALA A 109 11.16 7.27 16.28
CA ALA A 109 12.05 6.12 16.33
C ALA A 109 13.36 6.36 15.56
N MET A 110 14.49 5.86 16.08
CA MET A 110 15.75 5.86 15.35
C MET A 110 15.61 5.14 14.00
N GLU A 111 16.26 5.67 12.99
CA GLU A 111 16.27 5.05 11.66
C GLU A 111 16.99 3.70 11.71
N SER A 112 16.32 2.64 11.27
CA SER A 112 16.90 1.30 11.12
C SER A 112 16.43 0.66 9.83
N VAL A 113 17.32 -0.14 9.22
CA VAL A 113 17.04 -0.80 7.94
C VAL A 113 15.94 -1.82 8.14
N GLY A 114 14.89 -1.70 7.32
CA GLY A 114 13.78 -2.65 7.35
C GLY A 114 12.73 -2.42 8.44
N ARG A 115 12.78 -1.28 9.15
CA ARG A 115 11.83 -0.92 10.21
C ARG A 115 10.38 -0.82 9.72
N TYR A 116 9.45 -1.24 10.57
CA TYR A 116 8.02 -1.02 10.42
C TYR A 116 7.53 0.10 11.35
N THR A 117 6.45 0.77 10.96
CA THR A 117 5.79 1.80 11.77
C THR A 117 4.28 1.69 11.62
N GLY A 118 3.55 2.09 12.66
CA GLY A 118 2.10 2.26 12.64
C GLY A 118 1.66 3.66 13.06
N ARG A 119 2.59 4.63 13.00
CA ARG A 119 2.40 5.98 13.54
C ARG A 119 2.30 7.05 12.47
N PHE A 120 2.49 6.68 11.20
CA PHE A 120 2.35 7.61 10.09
C PHE A 120 0.90 7.95 9.82
N PHE A 121 0.69 9.12 9.23
CA PHE A 121 -0.61 9.54 8.73
C PHE A 121 -0.45 10.43 7.51
N LEU A 122 -1.49 10.53 6.68
CA LEU A 122 -1.48 11.40 5.50
C LEU A 122 -1.83 12.83 5.88
N LYS A 123 -1.20 13.79 5.20
CA LYS A 123 -1.48 15.24 5.35
C LYS A 123 -2.84 15.64 4.78
N HIS A 124 -3.45 14.80 3.95
CA HIS A 124 -4.79 14.97 3.40
C HIS A 124 -5.76 13.91 3.94
N THR A 125 -7.05 14.12 3.72
CA THR A 125 -8.14 13.22 4.16
C THR A 125 -8.88 12.52 3.03
N SER A 126 -8.53 12.79 1.76
CA SER A 126 -9.07 12.03 0.61
C SER A 126 -8.56 10.60 0.62
N LEU A 127 -9.49 9.65 0.74
CA LEU A 127 -9.19 8.21 0.71
C LEU A 127 -8.84 7.77 -0.70
N GLU A 128 -9.55 8.29 -1.70
CA GLU A 128 -9.39 8.00 -3.13
C GLU A 128 -7.94 8.26 -3.56
N ARG A 129 -7.40 9.42 -3.19
CA ARG A 129 -5.99 9.76 -3.47
C ARG A 129 -5.01 8.76 -2.84
N ALA A 130 -5.31 8.26 -1.65
CA ALA A 130 -4.46 7.26 -0.99
C ALA A 130 -4.57 5.89 -1.68
N LEU A 131 -5.75 5.52 -2.16
CA LEU A 131 -6.00 4.30 -2.93
C LEU A 131 -5.27 4.34 -4.28
N ASP A 132 -5.38 5.45 -5.01
CA ASP A 132 -4.70 5.65 -6.30
C ASP A 132 -3.18 5.55 -6.18
N ALA A 133 -2.61 6.12 -5.11
CA ALA A 133 -1.19 6.01 -4.81
C ALA A 133 -0.74 4.56 -4.59
N LEU A 134 -1.53 3.77 -3.86
CA LEU A 134 -1.26 2.34 -3.64
C LEU A 134 -1.37 1.54 -4.93
N THR A 135 -2.46 1.70 -5.68
CA THR A 135 -2.67 0.98 -6.94
C THR A 135 -1.59 1.29 -7.96
N SER A 136 -1.19 2.56 -8.09
CA SER A 136 -0.09 2.97 -8.98
C SER A 136 1.26 2.34 -8.60
N ASN A 137 1.44 1.95 -7.33
CA ASN A 137 2.63 1.28 -6.82
C ASN A 137 2.51 -0.27 -6.76
N GLY A 138 1.47 -0.84 -7.40
CA GLY A 138 1.28 -2.29 -7.52
C GLY A 138 0.69 -2.97 -6.28
N PHE A 139 0.13 -2.21 -5.34
CA PHE A 139 -0.60 -2.77 -4.20
C PHE A 139 -2.01 -3.16 -4.60
N LYS A 140 -2.45 -4.35 -4.16
CA LYS A 140 -3.81 -4.85 -4.37
C LYS A 140 -4.60 -4.83 -3.07
N PHE A 141 -5.84 -4.36 -3.15
CA PHE A 141 -6.79 -4.45 -2.04
C PHE A 141 -7.03 -5.92 -1.69
N THR A 142 -6.92 -6.26 -0.40
CA THR A 142 -7.06 -7.65 0.06
C THR A 142 -8.27 -7.80 0.97
N SER A 143 -8.39 -6.94 1.98
CA SER A 143 -9.50 -7.00 2.94
C SER A 143 -9.74 -5.64 3.58
N ALA A 144 -10.98 -5.46 4.06
CA ALA A 144 -11.36 -4.33 4.89
C ALA A 144 -12.08 -4.84 6.12
N ASN A 145 -11.94 -4.12 7.23
CA ASN A 145 -12.80 -4.32 8.38
C ASN A 145 -13.16 -2.97 9.00
N SER A 146 -14.28 -2.95 9.70
CA SER A 146 -14.77 -1.77 10.39
C SER A 146 -15.19 -2.17 11.79
N HIS A 147 -14.68 -1.43 12.76
CA HIS A 147 -15.00 -1.57 14.17
C HIS A 147 -15.81 -0.34 14.57
N SER A 148 -17.02 -0.57 15.07
CA SER A 148 -17.81 0.45 15.76
C SER A 148 -17.53 0.31 17.25
N PRO A 149 -17.22 1.39 17.98
CA PRO A 149 -17.13 1.33 19.43
C PRO A 149 -18.50 0.88 19.96
N SER A 150 -18.54 -0.16 20.77
CA SER A 150 -19.70 -0.42 21.64
C SER A 150 -19.74 0.74 22.64
N GLY A 151 -20.81 1.53 22.63
CA GLY A 151 -20.92 2.73 23.46
C GLY A 151 -20.57 2.44 24.91
N ALA A 152 -19.50 3.07 25.41
CA ALA A 152 -19.28 3.15 26.84
C ALA A 152 -20.31 4.14 27.38
N VAL A 153 -21.29 3.64 28.12
CA VAL A 153 -22.18 4.45 28.94
C VAL A 153 -21.33 5.03 30.05
N GLU A 154 -20.74 6.21 29.85
CA GLU A 154 -20.54 7.20 30.90
C GLU A 154 -19.83 8.47 30.41
N THR A 155 -20.58 9.57 30.57
CA THR A 155 -20.12 10.95 30.86
C THR A 155 -19.62 11.81 29.69
N ILE A 156 -20.56 12.65 29.22
CA ILE A 156 -20.36 13.86 28.40
C ILE A 156 -19.73 13.59 27.04
N CYS A 157 -20.53 12.97 26.19
CA CYS A 157 -20.26 12.96 24.78
C CYS A 157 -20.96 14.15 24.11
N THR A 158 -20.19 15.14 23.69
CA THR A 158 -20.69 16.25 22.85
C THR A 158 -20.91 15.69 21.44
N ASP A 159 -22.18 15.42 21.13
CA ASP A 159 -22.94 15.11 19.89
C ASP A 159 -22.27 14.61 18.58
N GLU A 160 -20.95 14.65 18.42
CA GLU A 160 -20.22 14.17 17.23
C GLU A 160 -19.13 13.13 17.53
N GLN A 161 -18.66 13.02 18.78
CA GLN A 161 -17.54 12.13 19.15
C GLN A 161 -17.95 10.74 19.63
N CYS A 162 -19.26 10.46 19.75
CA CYS A 162 -19.75 9.25 20.41
C CYS A 162 -19.66 7.99 19.53
N TYR A 163 -19.49 8.20 18.23
CA TYR A 163 -19.52 7.13 17.22
C TYR A 163 -18.31 7.24 16.29
N ILE A 164 -17.13 7.04 16.86
CA ILE A 164 -15.88 6.99 16.09
C ILE A 164 -15.75 5.60 15.47
N HIS A 165 -16.21 5.44 14.23
CA HIS A 165 -15.98 4.22 13.47
C HIS A 165 -14.50 4.15 13.07
N TYR A 166 -13.83 3.05 13.43
CA TYR A 166 -12.49 2.74 12.95
C TYR A 166 -12.59 1.78 11.78
N THR A 167 -12.19 2.23 10.59
CA THR A 167 -12.14 1.38 9.39
C THR A 167 -10.68 1.18 9.00
N GLN A 168 -10.30 -0.05 8.70
CA GLN A 168 -8.97 -0.37 8.15
C GLN A 168 -9.08 -1.18 6.86
N PHE A 169 -8.11 -0.97 5.98
CA PHE A 169 -7.95 -1.61 4.68
C PHE A 169 -6.54 -2.17 4.59
N ILE A 170 -6.42 -3.43 4.17
CA ILE A 170 -5.15 -4.13 4.04
C ILE A 170 -4.82 -4.25 2.55
N PHE A 171 -3.62 -3.80 2.20
CA PHE A 171 -3.10 -3.84 0.85
C PHE A 171 -1.81 -4.65 0.80
N ILE A 172 -1.70 -5.52 -0.19
CA ILE A 172 -0.54 -6.38 -0.37
C ILE A 172 0.03 -6.15 -1.77
N ARG A 173 1.35 -5.92 -1.82
CA ARG A 173 2.17 -6.02 -3.02
C ARG A 173 3.00 -7.30 -2.89
N LYS A 174 2.62 -8.35 -3.61
CA LYS A 174 3.42 -9.58 -3.71
C LYS A 174 4.47 -9.39 -4.83
N PRO A 175 5.74 -9.76 -4.66
CA PRO A 175 6.53 -10.22 -5.79
C PRO A 175 5.91 -11.55 -6.13
N SER A 176 5.37 -11.69 -7.32
CA SER A 176 5.38 -13.02 -7.89
C SER A 176 6.87 -13.29 -8.20
N LEU A 177 7.63 -13.82 -7.25
CA LEU A 177 8.87 -14.53 -7.54
C LEU A 177 8.68 -15.94 -7.01
N ALA A 178 7.69 -16.64 -7.57
CA ALA A 178 7.62 -18.07 -7.45
C ALA A 178 8.44 -18.63 -8.62
N ILE A 179 9.39 -19.52 -8.30
CA ILE A 179 10.07 -20.37 -9.28
C ILE A 179 9.14 -21.54 -9.56
#